data_AF-A0A447KVX2-F1
#
_entry.id   AF-A0A447KVX2-F1
#
_cell.length_a   1.000
_cell.length_b   1.000
_cell.length_c   1.000
_cell.angle_alpha   90.00
_cell.angle_beta   90.00
_cell.angle_gamma   90.00
#
_symmetry.space_group_name_H-M   'P 1'
#
loop_
_entity.id
_entity.type
_entity.pdbx_description
1 polymer ?
#
loop_
_entity_poly.entity_id
_entity_poly.type
_entity_poly.pdbx_seq_one_letter_code
_entity_poly.pdbx_strand_id
1 'polypeptide(L)'
;MVTTPFQVEIGALSGEFNICIPFAMIEPLRELLTNPPLENSRQEDSRWRETLVKQVQHSELELIANFVDIPMRLSKVLKLQPGDVLPIDKPERLIAHVDGVPVLTSQYGTLNGQYALRVEHLINPILNALSEEQPNE
;
A
#
# COMPACT_ATOMS: atom_id res chain seq x y z
N MET A 1 14.97 26.11 -35.00
CA MET A 1 14.48 27.46 -34.66
C MET A 1 12.97 27.40 -34.77
N VAL A 2 12.24 27.90 -33.79
CA VAL A 2 10.78 27.97 -33.83
C VAL A 2 10.41 29.37 -34.29
N THR A 3 9.59 29.47 -35.35
CA THR A 3 9.16 30.75 -35.90
C THR A 3 7.65 30.88 -35.76
N THR A 4 7.20 31.98 -35.17
CA THR A 4 5.77 32.28 -34.99
C THR A 4 5.42 33.50 -35.84
N PRO A 5 4.66 33.33 -36.92
CA PRO A 5 4.18 34.43 -37.75
C PRO A 5 3.02 35.16 -37.06
N PHE A 6 3.05 36.49 -37.10
CA PHE A 6 1.96 37.37 -36.70
C PHE A 6 1.59 38.25 -37.87
N GLN A 7 0.29 38.36 -38.12
CA GLN A 7 -0.23 39.32 -39.10
C GLN A 7 -0.56 40.61 -38.38
N VAL A 8 0.00 41.72 -38.86
CA VAL A 8 -0.14 43.04 -38.24
C VAL A 8 -0.81 43.98 -39.23
N GLU A 9 -1.91 44.58 -38.78
CA GLU A 9 -2.66 45.57 -39.56
C GLU A 9 -2.70 46.90 -38.82
N ILE A 10 -2.25 47.96 -39.49
CA ILE A 10 -2.28 49.34 -38.96
C ILE A 10 -2.88 50.24 -40.04
N GLY A 11 -4.14 50.64 -39.84
CA GLY A 11 -4.88 51.44 -40.81
C GLY A 11 -5.10 50.66 -42.10
N ALA A 12 -4.58 51.16 -43.22
CA ALA A 12 -4.66 50.49 -44.54
C ALA A 12 -3.44 49.62 -44.87
N LEU A 13 -2.46 49.50 -43.95
CA LEU A 13 -1.25 48.71 -44.15
C LEU A 13 -1.40 47.36 -43.43
N SER A 14 -1.21 46.26 -44.16
CA SER A 14 -1.19 44.89 -43.64
C SER A 14 0.16 44.25 -43.98
N GLY A 15 0.75 43.52 -43.04
CA GLY A 15 2.04 42.86 -43.22
C GLY A 15 2.28 41.73 -42.23
N GLU A 16 3.35 40.97 -42.46
CA GLU A 16 3.74 39.85 -41.61
C GLU A 16 4.97 40.19 -40.77
N PHE A 17 4.88 39.87 -39.48
CA PHE A 17 5.94 40.00 -38.51
C PHE A 17 6.24 38.62 -37.93
N ASN A 18 7.48 38.15 -38.09
CA ASN A 18 7.89 36.82 -37.63
C ASN A 18 8.75 36.93 -36.37
N ILE A 19 8.31 36.29 -35.28
CA ILE A 19 9.14 36.09 -34.10
C ILE A 19 9.89 34.77 -34.24
N CYS A 20 11.22 34.82 -34.16
CA CYS A 20 12.10 33.68 -34.37
C CYS A 20 12.86 33.34 -33.08
N ILE A 21 12.56 32.19 -32.48
CA ILE A 21 13.20 31.70 -31.25
C ILE A 21 14.20 30.59 -31.59
N PRO A 22 15.51 30.78 -31.36
CA PRO A 22 16.51 29.75 -31.55
C PRO A 22 16.25 28.52 -30.67
N PHE A 23 16.54 27.33 -31.20
CA PHE A 23 16.32 26.08 -30.47
C PHE A 23 17.15 26.01 -29.18
N ALA A 24 18.36 26.59 -29.18
CA ALA A 24 19.22 26.69 -27.99
C ALA A 24 18.58 27.46 -26.81
N MET A 25 17.61 28.35 -27.08
CA MET A 25 16.87 29.04 -26.01
C MET A 25 15.68 28.22 -25.49
N ILE A 26 15.21 27.24 -26.27
CA ILE A 26 14.08 26.38 -25.91
C ILE A 26 14.57 25.18 -25.11
N GLU A 27 15.76 24.64 -25.40
CA GLU A 27 16.32 23.46 -24.74
C GLU A 27 16.29 23.54 -23.19
N PRO A 28 16.67 24.65 -22.53
CA PRO A 28 16.64 24.76 -21.07
C PRO A 28 15.22 24.80 -20.49
N LEU A 29 14.21 25.11 -21.30
CA LEU A 29 12.81 25.27 -20.90
C LEU A 29 11.95 24.08 -21.32
N ARG A 30 12.55 23.08 -21.99
CA ARG A 30 11.83 21.95 -22.58
C ARG A 30 10.92 21.26 -21.58
N GLU A 31 11.42 20.94 -20.39
CA GLU A 31 10.68 20.22 -19.36
C GLU A 31 9.43 20.99 -18.88
N LEU A 32 9.57 22.30 -18.67
CA LEU A 32 8.47 23.22 -18.30
C LEU A 32 7.42 23.36 -19.41
N LEU A 33 7.84 23.32 -20.68
CA LEU A 33 6.94 23.43 -21.82
C LEU A 33 6.22 22.11 -22.14
N THR A 34 6.83 20.96 -21.87
CA THR A 34 6.18 19.64 -22.01
C THR A 34 5.27 19.28 -20.85
N ASN A 35 5.58 19.77 -19.64
CA ASN A 35 4.77 19.59 -18.44
C ASN A 35 4.33 20.96 -17.91
N PRO A 36 3.30 21.59 -18.52
CA PRO A 36 2.79 22.85 -18.00
C PRO A 36 2.41 22.63 -16.53
N PRO A 37 2.83 23.51 -15.60
CA PRO A 37 2.46 23.37 -14.21
C PRO A 37 0.94 23.44 -14.11
N LEU A 38 0.32 22.28 -13.90
CA LEU A 38 -1.09 22.18 -13.58
C LEU A 38 -1.26 22.91 -12.25
N GLU A 39 -1.86 24.09 -12.29
CA GLU A 39 -2.25 24.86 -11.09
C GLU A 39 -3.20 24.02 -10.19
N ASN A 40 -3.76 22.94 -10.74
CA ASN A 40 -4.59 21.94 -10.09
C ASN A 40 -3.83 20.74 -9.48
N SER A 41 -2.52 20.62 -9.69
CA SER A 41 -1.71 19.46 -9.26
C SER A 41 -1.81 19.18 -7.77
N ARG A 42 -1.90 20.22 -6.91
CA ARG A 42 -2.08 20.05 -5.46
C ARG A 42 -3.47 19.53 -5.05
N GLN A 43 -4.52 19.84 -5.82
CA GLN A 43 -5.89 19.40 -5.53
C GLN A 43 -6.19 18.00 -6.07
N GLU A 44 -5.69 17.66 -7.26
CA GLU A 44 -5.67 16.27 -7.74
C GLU A 44 -4.93 15.38 -6.74
N ASP A 45 -3.85 15.92 -6.15
CA ASP A 45 -3.03 15.21 -5.16
C ASP A 45 -3.79 14.71 -3.93
N SER A 46 -4.69 15.53 -3.40
CA SER A 46 -5.50 15.15 -2.24
C SER A 46 -6.59 14.15 -2.62
N ARG A 47 -7.24 14.36 -3.77
CA ARG A 47 -8.38 13.53 -4.19
C ARG A 47 -7.94 12.12 -4.59
N TRP A 48 -6.80 11.97 -5.27
CA TRP A 48 -6.27 10.64 -5.57
C TRP A 48 -5.80 9.95 -4.28
N ARG A 49 -5.16 10.67 -3.35
CA ARG A 49 -4.77 10.11 -2.04
C ARG A 49 -5.96 9.61 -1.26
N GLU A 50 -7.01 10.41 -1.13
CA GLU A 50 -8.26 10.01 -0.47
C GLU A 50 -8.91 8.80 -1.15
N THR A 51 -8.90 8.76 -2.49
CA THR A 51 -9.46 7.63 -3.24
C THR A 51 -8.64 6.36 -3.00
N LEU A 52 -7.31 6.47 -2.99
CA LEU A 52 -6.40 5.35 -2.76
C LEU A 52 -6.51 4.84 -1.31
N VAL A 53 -6.53 5.75 -0.32
CA VAL A 53 -6.76 5.40 1.09
C VAL A 53 -8.10 4.67 1.25
N LYS A 54 -9.17 5.17 0.62
CA LYS A 54 -10.47 4.48 0.63
C LYS A 54 -10.36 3.10 -0.01
N GLN A 55 -9.78 2.97 -1.20
CA GLN A 55 -9.68 1.67 -1.87
C GLN A 55 -8.84 0.67 -1.06
N VAL A 56 -7.74 1.10 -0.44
CA VAL A 56 -6.92 0.26 0.45
C VAL A 56 -7.71 -0.18 1.70
N GLN A 57 -8.54 0.70 2.27
CA GLN A 57 -9.41 0.34 3.41
C GLN A 57 -10.45 -0.75 3.08
N HIS A 58 -10.82 -0.90 1.80
CA HIS A 58 -11.77 -1.94 1.38
C HIS A 58 -11.08 -3.25 0.97
N SER A 59 -9.75 -3.32 1.06
CA SER A 59 -9.05 -4.58 0.85
C SER A 59 -9.33 -5.53 2.00
N GLU A 60 -9.87 -6.69 1.69
CA GLU A 60 -10.04 -7.77 2.66
C GLU A 60 -8.67 -8.44 2.92
N LEU A 61 -8.47 -8.89 4.16
CA LEU A 61 -7.27 -9.58 4.61
C LEU A 61 -7.67 -10.86 5.33
N GLU A 62 -6.88 -11.92 5.17
CA GLU A 62 -7.10 -13.18 5.85
C GLU A 62 -6.49 -13.15 7.25
N LEU A 63 -7.33 -13.41 8.26
CA LEU A 63 -6.91 -13.49 9.66
C LEU A 63 -6.77 -14.97 10.06
N ILE A 64 -5.56 -15.39 10.40
CA ILE A 64 -5.22 -16.78 10.73
C ILE A 64 -4.97 -16.90 12.23
N ALA A 65 -5.72 -17.76 12.92
CA ALA A 65 -5.47 -18.11 14.31
C ALA A 65 -5.10 -19.59 14.41
N ASN A 66 -3.82 -19.86 14.64
CA ASN A 66 -3.30 -21.21 14.83
C ASN A 66 -3.66 -21.71 16.23
N PHE A 67 -4.17 -22.93 16.32
CA PHE A 67 -4.55 -23.50 17.61
C PHE A 67 -3.32 -23.95 18.41
N VAL A 68 -2.43 -24.72 17.78
CA VAL A 68 -1.20 -25.21 18.41
C VAL A 68 -0.19 -25.58 17.34
N ASP A 69 1.08 -25.30 17.61
CA ASP A 69 2.20 -25.78 16.81
C ASP A 69 2.84 -26.99 17.51
N ILE A 70 2.99 -28.09 16.79
CA ILE A 70 3.51 -29.35 17.34
C ILE A 70 4.84 -29.67 16.64
N PRO A 71 6.00 -29.46 17.32
CA PRO A 71 7.28 -29.83 16.74
C PRO A 71 7.38 -31.36 16.59
N MET A 72 7.60 -31.83 15.36
CA MET A 72 7.62 -33.25 15.05
C MET A 72 8.79 -33.61 14.14
N ARG A 73 9.41 -34.78 14.37
CA ARG A 73 10.40 -35.33 13.43
C ARG A 73 9.71 -35.78 12.15
N LEU A 74 10.34 -35.56 11.00
CA LEU A 74 9.83 -36.00 9.69
C LEU A 74 9.44 -37.48 9.66
N SER A 75 10.23 -38.34 10.33
CA SER A 75 9.94 -39.78 10.41
C SER A 75 8.65 -40.13 11.16
N LYS A 76 8.18 -39.28 12.07
CA LYS A 76 6.88 -39.41 12.73
C LYS A 76 5.76 -38.91 11.83
N VAL A 77 5.97 -37.78 11.13
CA VAL A 77 4.99 -37.24 10.17
C VAL A 77 4.64 -38.26 9.09
N LEU A 78 5.65 -38.93 8.53
CA LEU A 78 5.47 -39.98 7.52
C LEU A 78 4.69 -41.22 8.01
N LYS A 79 4.57 -41.40 9.33
CA LYS A 79 3.88 -42.53 9.94
C LYS A 79 2.48 -42.19 10.44
N LEU A 80 2.05 -40.93 10.34
CA LEU A 80 0.72 -40.52 10.80
C LEU A 80 -0.38 -41.23 10.01
N GLN A 81 -1.37 -41.75 10.72
CA GLN A 81 -2.51 -42.45 10.16
C GLN A 81 -3.83 -41.93 10.76
N PRO A 82 -4.96 -42.04 10.02
CA PRO A 82 -6.27 -41.73 10.57
C PRO A 82 -6.52 -42.50 11.87
N GLY A 83 -6.81 -41.79 12.95
CA GLY A 83 -7.00 -42.36 14.29
C GLY A 83 -5.85 -42.08 15.26
N ASP A 84 -4.70 -41.59 14.78
CA ASP A 84 -3.63 -41.15 15.65
C ASP A 84 -4.05 -39.93 16.48
N VAL A 85 -3.70 -39.95 17.76
CA VAL A 85 -3.96 -38.86 18.70
C VAL A 85 -2.68 -38.08 18.95
N LEU A 86 -2.68 -36.80 18.58
CA LEU A 86 -1.58 -35.88 18.84
C LEU A 86 -1.80 -35.20 20.19
N PRO A 87 -0.93 -35.43 21.20
CA PRO A 87 -1.04 -34.76 22.47
C PRO A 87 -0.72 -33.27 22.28
N ILE A 88 -1.61 -32.42 22.78
CA ILE A 88 -1.48 -30.97 22.73
C ILE A 88 -1.79 -30.40 24.11
N ASP A 89 -1.04 -29.39 24.51
CA ASP A 89 -1.41 -28.57 25.64
C ASP A 89 -2.46 -27.57 25.18
N LYS A 90 -3.62 -27.58 25.83
CA LYS A 90 -4.74 -26.72 25.46
C LYS A 90 -4.32 -25.26 25.70
N PRO A 91 -4.24 -24.40 24.66
CA PRO A 91 -3.92 -23.00 24.85
C PRO A 91 -5.06 -22.31 25.60
N GLU A 92 -4.74 -21.34 26.46
CA GLU A 92 -5.77 -20.49 27.07
C GLU A 92 -6.23 -19.37 26.12
N ARG A 93 -5.31 -18.92 25.26
CA ARG A 93 -5.49 -17.79 24.33
C ARG A 93 -4.79 -18.09 23.02
N LEU A 94 -5.31 -17.52 21.94
CA LEU A 94 -4.72 -17.60 20.60
C LEU A 94 -4.24 -16.22 20.15
N ILE A 95 -3.13 -16.21 19.42
CA ILE A 95 -2.63 -15.04 18.72
C ILE A 95 -3.06 -15.17 17.25
N ALA A 96 -3.76 -14.17 16.75
CA ALA A 96 -4.16 -14.14 15.35
C ALA A 96 -3.18 -13.29 14.54
N HIS A 97 -2.91 -13.76 13.32
CA HIS A 97 -1.91 -13.21 12.42
C HIS A 97 -2.55 -12.79 11.10
N VAL A 98 -2.00 -11.75 10.49
CA VAL A 98 -2.25 -11.36 9.10
C VAL A 98 -0.91 -11.39 8.40
N ASP A 99 -0.78 -12.16 7.33
CA ASP A 99 0.49 -12.36 6.59
C ASP A 99 1.68 -12.73 7.51
N GLY A 100 1.42 -13.50 8.57
CA GLY A 100 2.43 -13.92 9.55
C GLY A 100 2.77 -12.88 10.62
N VAL A 101 2.23 -11.67 10.54
CA VAL A 101 2.41 -10.62 11.56
C VAL A 101 1.32 -10.74 12.62
N PRO A 102 1.65 -10.81 13.93
CA PRO A 102 0.65 -10.90 14.99
C PRO A 102 -0.09 -9.58 15.15
N VAL A 103 -1.42 -9.62 15.10
CA VAL A 103 -2.27 -8.41 15.12
C VAL A 103 -3.20 -8.34 16.34
N LEU A 104 -3.53 -9.47 16.97
CA LEU A 104 -4.39 -9.49 18.17
C LEU A 104 -4.23 -10.76 19.00
N THR A 105 -4.54 -10.64 20.28
CA THR A 105 -4.75 -11.78 21.19
C THR A 105 -6.24 -11.99 21.41
N SER A 106 -6.67 -13.25 21.47
CA SER A 106 -8.08 -13.61 21.56
C SER A 106 -8.32 -14.86 22.39
N GLN A 107 -9.52 -14.95 22.96
CA GLN A 107 -10.07 -16.23 23.38
C GLN A 107 -10.79 -16.89 22.22
N TYR A 108 -10.82 -18.22 22.21
CA TYR A 108 -11.52 -18.98 21.18
C TYR A 108 -12.75 -19.68 21.76
N GLY A 109 -13.75 -19.90 20.91
CA GLY A 109 -14.98 -20.58 21.28
C GLY A 109 -15.82 -20.86 20.05
N THR A 110 -17.13 -20.96 20.25
CA THR A 110 -18.09 -21.18 19.17
C THR A 110 -19.19 -20.13 19.21
N LEU A 111 -19.59 -19.67 18.03
CA LEU A 111 -20.72 -18.77 17.82
C LEU A 111 -21.49 -19.25 16.59
N ASN A 112 -22.81 -19.47 16.71
CA ASN A 112 -23.66 -19.93 15.62
C ASN A 112 -23.16 -21.22 14.91
N GLY A 113 -22.54 -22.13 15.66
CA GLY A 113 -21.99 -23.39 15.13
C GLY A 113 -20.66 -23.24 14.39
N GLN A 114 -20.08 -22.03 14.35
CA GLN A 114 -18.76 -21.77 13.78
C GLN A 114 -17.74 -21.51 14.88
N TYR A 115 -16.47 -21.83 14.63
CA TYR A 115 -15.39 -21.39 15.50
C TYR A 115 -15.28 -19.87 15.44
N ALA A 116 -15.16 -19.24 16.61
CA ALA A 116 -15.13 -17.80 16.74
C ALA A 116 -14.04 -17.35 17.72
N LEU A 117 -13.50 -16.17 17.47
CA LEU A 117 -12.50 -15.53 18.30
C LEU A 117 -13.14 -14.32 18.99
N ARG A 118 -12.99 -14.23 20.31
CA ARG A 118 -13.29 -13.03 21.08
C ARG A 118 -12.01 -12.25 21.28
N VAL A 119 -11.92 -11.09 20.64
CA VAL A 119 -10.77 -10.18 20.75
C VAL A 119 -10.60 -9.75 22.21
N GLU A 120 -9.38 -9.94 22.75
CA GLU A 120 -9.00 -9.42 24.07
C GLU A 120 -8.16 -8.16 23.94
N HIS A 121 -7.10 -8.21 23.13
CA HIS A 121 -6.19 -7.09 22.92
C HIS A 121 -5.78 -7.00 21.46
N LEU A 122 -5.77 -5.77 20.94
CA LEU A 122 -5.17 -5.46 19.64
C LEU A 122 -3.69 -5.17 19.83
N ILE A 123 -2.85 -5.78 19.01
CA ILE A 123 -1.41 -5.52 18.94
C ILE A 123 -1.25 -4.45 17.87
N ASN A 124 -0.72 -3.28 18.24
CA ASN A 124 -0.54 -2.20 17.27
C ASN A 124 0.74 -2.45 16.46
N PRO A 125 0.65 -2.82 15.17
CA PRO A 125 1.83 -3.14 14.37
C PRO A 125 2.74 -1.93 14.14
N ILE A 126 2.23 -0.70 14.27
CA ILE A 126 3.02 0.53 14.11
C ILE A 126 4.15 0.61 15.15
N LEU A 127 3.92 0.12 16.37
CA LEU A 127 4.96 0.12 17.41
C LEU A 127 6.04 -0.94 17.16
N ASN A 128 5.69 -2.07 16.54
CA ASN A 128 6.65 -3.12 16.19
C ASN A 128 7.54 -2.72 15.00
N ALA A 129 6.96 -2.08 13.97
CA ALA A 129 7.74 -1.58 12.82
C ALA A 129 8.77 -0.51 13.21
N LEU A 130 8.49 0.29 14.23
CA LEU A 130 9.43 1.30 14.76
C LEU A 130 10.49 0.72 15.69
N SER A 131 10.31 -0.52 16.19
CA SER A 131 11.26 -1.18 17.10
C SER A 131 12.38 -1.92 16.34
N GLU A 132 12.16 -2.28 15.07
CA GLU A 132 13.17 -2.94 14.23
C GLU A 132 14.19 -1.95 13.60
N GLU A 133 13.98 -0.64 13.71
CA GLU A 133 14.90 0.38 13.16
C GLU A 133 16.00 0.84 14.15
N GLN A 134 16.15 0.20 15.31
CA GLN A 134 17.34 0.43 16.14
C GLN A 134 18.44 -0.58 15.79
N PRO A 135 19.53 -0.17 15.10
CA PRO A 135 20.68 -1.03 14.96
C PRO A 135 21.31 -1.22 16.35
N ASN A 136 21.59 -2.48 16.71
CA ASN A 136 22.47 -2.81 17.83
C ASN A 136 23.83 -2.11 17.61
N GLU A 137 24.14 -1.10 18.43
CA GLU A 137 25.52 -0.69 18.72
C GLU A 137 26.18 -1.66 19.72
#